data_AF-A0A9R0ZSH5-F1
#
_entry.id   AF-A0A9R0ZSH5-F1
#
_cell.length_a   1.000
_cell.length_b   1.000
_cell.length_c   1.000
_cell.angle_alpha   90.00
_cell.angle_beta   90.00
_cell.angle_gamma   90.00
#
_symmetry.space_group_name_H-M   'P 1'
#
loop_
_entity.id
_entity.type
_entity.pdbx_description
1 polymer ?
#
loop_
_entity_poly.entity_id
_entity_poly.type
_entity_poly.pdbx_seq_one_letter_code
_entity_poly.pdbx_strand_id
1 'polypeptide(L)'
;MAEEPSAKRHHAETTDKSNNLINIHTSNKSSNLVDIHVPGEKREYTKTLKGVELHGKETLEIVCTSIPDKADEVMSRLRMKGGGLYPSFIGVDMEYTNQEEPPQMAAVLQLCVKELRLVYHIAAATKWPKRLKDFLQEEKLYTFVGFSIGGDKQMLEKSGLEINPNNFIDMQRN
;
A
#
# COMPACT_ATOMS: atom_id res chain seq x y z
N MET A 1 -19.94 20.44 -64.37
CA MET A 1 -19.26 21.73 -64.13
C MET A 1 -20.26 22.68 -63.48
N ALA A 2 -19.74 23.60 -62.66
CA ALA A 2 -20.40 24.62 -61.81
C ALA A 2 -20.92 24.05 -60.47
N GLU A 3 -20.12 24.04 -59.41
CA GLU A 3 -19.62 25.12 -58.50
C GLU A 3 -20.53 25.32 -57.27
N GLU A 4 -19.96 24.98 -56.10
CA GLU A 4 -20.45 25.38 -54.78
C GLU A 4 -20.26 26.88 -54.54
N PRO A 5 -20.99 27.44 -53.56
CA PRO A 5 -20.33 28.33 -52.61
C PRO A 5 -20.56 27.94 -51.15
N SER A 6 -19.46 27.99 -50.41
CA SER A 6 -19.32 27.89 -48.96
C SER A 6 -19.83 29.15 -48.24
N ALA A 7 -20.52 28.98 -47.10
CA ALA A 7 -20.37 29.85 -45.92
C ALA A 7 -21.17 29.39 -44.67
N LYS A 8 -20.42 29.35 -43.55
CA LYS A 8 -20.79 29.63 -42.15
C LYS A 8 -21.35 28.50 -41.26
N ARG A 9 -20.44 28.05 -40.39
CA ARG A 9 -20.59 27.28 -39.15
C ARG A 9 -21.36 28.06 -38.09
N HIS A 10 -22.17 27.36 -37.30
CA HIS A 10 -22.41 27.69 -35.90
C HIS A 10 -22.28 26.44 -35.03
N HIS A 11 -21.39 26.57 -34.05
CA HIS A 11 -20.91 25.59 -33.09
C HIS A 11 -22.01 24.96 -32.23
N ALA A 12 -21.93 23.64 -32.07
CA ALA A 12 -22.42 22.94 -30.88
C ALA A 12 -21.52 21.71 -30.64
N GLU A 13 -20.57 21.83 -29.71
CA GLU A 13 -19.78 20.76 -29.08
C GLU A 13 -19.23 21.37 -27.77
N THR A 14 -19.89 21.10 -26.64
CA THR A 14 -19.55 20.09 -25.61
C THR A 14 -18.20 20.32 -24.93
N THR A 15 -18.27 21.01 -23.79
CA THR A 15 -17.48 20.78 -22.55
C THR A 15 -16.11 20.13 -22.70
N ASP A 16 -15.10 20.95 -23.00
CA ASP A 16 -13.71 20.67 -22.67
C ASP A 16 -13.48 20.93 -21.18
N LYS A 17 -13.50 19.87 -20.36
CA LYS A 17 -12.84 19.85 -19.05
C LYS A 17 -11.36 19.63 -19.30
N SER A 18 -10.65 20.69 -19.69
CA SER A 18 -9.22 20.69 -19.91
C SER A 18 -8.47 20.39 -18.60
N ASN A 19 -7.88 19.20 -18.54
CA ASN A 19 -6.50 18.92 -18.18
C ASN A 19 -5.94 19.64 -16.94
N ASN A 20 -6.08 19.03 -15.77
CA ASN A 20 -5.25 19.33 -14.62
C ASN A 20 -3.96 18.49 -14.69
N LEU A 21 -3.08 18.84 -15.63
CA LEU A 21 -1.68 18.38 -15.63
C LEU A 21 -0.92 19.26 -14.62
N ILE A 22 -0.78 18.77 -13.38
CA ILE A 22 0.05 19.44 -12.38
C ILE A 22 1.50 19.03 -12.63
N ASN A 23 2.27 19.96 -13.19
CA ASN A 23 3.73 19.95 -13.19
C ASN A 23 4.23 19.90 -11.74
N ILE A 24 4.81 18.76 -11.34
CA ILE A 24 5.59 18.68 -10.10
C ILE A 24 6.95 19.33 -10.40
N HIS A 25 7.06 20.63 -10.15
CA HIS A 25 8.36 21.28 -9.98
C HIS A 25 8.69 21.43 -8.50
N THR A 26 9.95 21.12 -8.22
CA THR A 26 10.60 20.85 -6.95
C THR A 26 10.61 22.00 -5.94
N SER A 27 10.66 21.58 -4.68
CA SER A 27 11.16 22.25 -3.47
C SER A 27 10.20 23.18 -2.70
N ASN A 28 9.64 22.62 -1.63
CA ASN A 28 9.72 23.26 -0.32
C ASN A 28 9.82 22.21 0.78
N LYS A 29 10.82 22.42 1.64
CA LYS A 29 11.30 21.51 2.68
C LYS A 29 10.37 21.65 3.90
N SER A 30 9.29 20.87 3.98
CA SER A 30 8.55 20.64 5.23
C SER A 30 7.60 19.44 5.14
N SER A 31 7.82 18.45 6.00
CA SER A 31 7.07 17.20 6.22
C SER A 31 7.07 16.14 5.10
N ASN A 32 7.99 15.17 5.20
CA ASN A 32 7.98 13.91 4.44
C ASN A 32 6.88 12.96 4.94
N LEU A 33 5.61 13.37 4.88
CA LEU A 33 4.49 12.46 5.06
C LEU A 33 3.74 12.41 3.73
N VAL A 34 3.89 11.30 3.02
CA VAL A 34 3.07 11.01 1.85
C VAL A 34 1.67 10.70 2.39
N ASP A 35 0.71 11.57 2.10
CA ASP A 35 -0.70 11.31 2.42
C ASP A 35 -1.19 10.13 1.58
N ILE A 36 -2.02 9.27 2.17
CA ILE A 36 -2.63 8.15 1.47
C ILE A 36 -3.78 8.71 0.62
N HIS A 37 -3.66 8.61 -0.70
CA HIS A 37 -4.76 8.93 -1.61
C HIS A 37 -5.46 7.63 -2.05
N VAL A 38 -6.37 7.13 -1.21
CA VAL A 38 -7.18 5.94 -1.51
C VAL A 38 -8.66 6.28 -1.35
N PRO A 39 -9.53 5.89 -2.30
CA PRO A 39 -10.98 6.09 -2.18
C PRO A 39 -11.52 5.33 -0.96
N GLY A 40 -11.98 6.07 0.06
CA GLY A 40 -12.55 5.51 1.27
C GLY A 40 -12.96 6.58 2.28
N GLU A 41 -13.98 6.29 3.10
CA GLU A 41 -14.29 7.16 4.23
C GLU A 41 -13.21 6.99 5.30
N LYS A 42 -12.53 8.08 5.64
CA LYS A 42 -11.56 8.11 6.73
C LYS A 42 -12.23 7.59 8.01
N ARG A 43 -11.61 6.59 8.64
CA ARG A 43 -12.03 6.10 9.94
C ARG A 43 -10.83 5.66 10.75
N GLU A 44 -10.61 6.29 11.89
CA GLU A 44 -9.56 5.89 12.83
C GLU A 44 -10.06 4.77 13.74
N TYR A 45 -9.36 3.63 13.75
CA TYR A 45 -9.66 2.53 14.65
C TYR A 45 -8.45 1.63 14.87
N THR A 46 -8.50 0.88 15.96
CA THR A 46 -7.66 -0.29 16.20
C THR A 46 -8.52 -1.40 16.79
N LYS A 47 -8.40 -2.61 16.25
CA LYS A 47 -8.98 -3.82 16.80
C LYS A 47 -7.87 -4.86 16.94
N THR A 48 -7.73 -5.40 18.15
CA THR A 48 -6.77 -6.48 18.43
C THR A 48 -7.54 -7.75 18.72
N LEU A 49 -7.24 -8.80 17.96
CA LEU A 49 -7.70 -10.16 18.19
C LEU A 49 -6.53 -10.95 18.78
N LYS A 50 -6.76 -11.64 19.88
CA LYS A 50 -5.76 -12.51 20.53
C LYS A 50 -6.33 -13.91 20.66
N GLY A 51 -5.47 -14.92 20.69
CA GLY A 51 -5.91 -16.30 20.84
C GLY A 51 -6.60 -16.84 19.58
N VAL A 52 -6.34 -16.26 18.40
CA VAL A 52 -6.94 -16.75 17.15
C VAL A 52 -6.26 -18.08 16.82
N GLU A 53 -6.97 -19.19 16.98
CA GLU A 53 -6.40 -20.52 16.82
C GLU A 53 -6.02 -20.80 15.36
N LEU A 54 -4.79 -21.28 15.17
CA LEU A 54 -4.31 -21.93 13.96
C LEU A 54 -4.15 -23.42 14.23
N HIS A 55 -4.88 -24.23 13.49
CA HIS A 55 -4.75 -25.69 13.49
C HIS A 55 -4.75 -26.35 14.89
N GLY A 56 -5.44 -25.73 15.86
CA GLY A 56 -5.67 -26.26 17.21
C GLY A 56 -4.45 -26.33 18.14
N LYS A 57 -3.30 -25.74 17.77
CA LYS A 57 -2.07 -25.78 18.58
C LYS A 57 -1.36 -24.44 18.70
N GLU A 58 -1.51 -23.58 17.71
CA GLU A 58 -0.88 -22.26 17.67
C GLU A 58 -1.97 -21.19 17.76
N THR A 59 -1.62 -20.02 18.30
CA THR A 59 -2.56 -18.90 18.39
C THR A 59 -1.93 -17.64 17.85
N LEU A 60 -2.72 -16.81 17.19
CA LEU A 60 -2.28 -15.54 16.64
C LEU A 60 -2.76 -14.36 17.46
N GLU A 61 -1.92 -13.33 17.44
CA GLU A 61 -2.33 -11.96 17.68
C GLU A 61 -2.44 -11.22 16.34
N ILE A 62 -3.62 -10.67 16.07
CA ILE A 62 -3.90 -9.89 14.87
C ILE A 62 -4.24 -8.47 15.31
N VAL A 63 -3.51 -7.48 14.81
CA VAL A 63 -3.80 -6.06 15.03
C VAL A 63 -4.29 -5.46 13.72
N CYS A 64 -5.58 -5.19 13.64
CA CYS A 64 -6.18 -4.45 12.53
C CYS A 64 -6.25 -2.97 12.90
N THR A 65 -5.64 -2.08 12.12
CA THR A 65 -5.61 -0.66 12.45
C THR A 65 -5.58 0.20 11.19
N SER A 66 -6.21 1.38 11.27
CA SER A 66 -6.02 2.49 10.32
C SER A 66 -5.20 3.63 10.92
N ILE A 67 -4.80 3.49 12.19
CA ILE A 67 -4.00 4.48 12.92
C ILE A 67 -2.50 4.26 12.63
N PRO A 68 -1.80 5.22 11.99
CA PRO A 68 -0.40 5.06 11.58
C PRO A 68 0.56 4.81 12.75
N ASP A 69 0.42 5.56 13.85
CA ASP A 69 1.30 5.40 15.02
C ASP A 69 1.12 4.00 15.66
N LYS A 70 -0.09 3.44 15.61
CA LYS A 70 -0.33 2.07 16.08
C LYS A 70 0.30 1.04 15.15
N ALA A 71 0.24 1.25 13.84
CA ALA A 71 0.95 0.41 12.89
C ALA A 71 2.47 0.46 13.11
N ASP A 72 3.05 1.63 13.39
CA ASP A 72 4.48 1.79 13.74
C ASP A 72 4.87 1.00 15.00
N GLU A 73 4.01 1.01 16.03
CA GLU A 73 4.19 0.19 17.25
C GLU A 73 4.23 -1.31 16.90
N VAL A 74 3.26 -1.78 16.09
CA VAL A 74 3.19 -3.20 15.71
C VAL A 74 4.37 -3.59 14.82
N MET A 75 4.80 -2.74 13.87
CA MET A 75 5.99 -2.99 13.06
C MET A 75 7.26 -3.08 13.91
N SER A 76 7.35 -2.31 15.00
CA SER A 76 8.45 -2.43 15.96
C SER A 76 8.45 -3.80 16.63
N ARG A 77 7.27 -4.31 16.99
CA ARG A 77 7.09 -5.66 17.55
C ARG A 77 7.39 -6.76 16.54
N LEU A 78 6.97 -6.61 15.28
CA LEU A 78 7.30 -7.53 14.19
C LEU A 78 8.81 -7.64 14.01
N ARG A 79 9.51 -6.50 13.96
CA ARG A 79 10.98 -6.44 13.88
C ARG A 79 11.64 -7.15 15.06
N MET A 80 11.18 -6.93 16.29
CA MET A 80 11.73 -7.62 17.47
C MET A 80 11.49 -9.13 17.43
N LYS A 81 10.31 -9.59 16.98
CA LYS A 81 10.00 -11.02 16.81
C LYS A 81 10.84 -11.67 15.71
N GLY A 82 11.25 -10.89 14.70
CA GLY A 82 12.12 -11.30 13.60
C GLY A 82 13.64 -11.16 13.88
N GLY A 83 14.05 -10.50 14.96
CA GLY A 83 15.46 -10.18 15.24
C GLY A 83 16.28 -11.27 15.94
N GLY A 84 16.07 -12.55 15.60
CA GLY A 84 16.87 -13.66 16.15
C GLY A 84 18.29 -13.73 15.56
N LEU A 85 19.03 -14.81 15.85
CA LEU A 85 20.37 -15.10 15.28
C LEU A 85 20.38 -15.33 13.76
N TYR A 86 19.21 -15.49 13.14
CA TYR A 86 19.03 -15.76 11.70
C TYR A 86 18.08 -14.75 11.07
N PRO A 87 18.25 -14.42 9.78
CA PRO A 87 17.27 -13.62 9.03
C PRO A 87 15.88 -14.25 9.17
N SER A 88 14.91 -13.44 9.60
CA SER A 88 13.52 -13.89 9.68
C SER A 88 12.78 -13.66 8.39
N PHE A 89 11.69 -14.38 8.18
CA PHE A 89 10.78 -14.12 7.07
C PHE A 89 9.61 -13.25 7.55
N ILE A 90 9.29 -12.22 6.78
CA ILE A 90 8.08 -11.43 6.96
C ILE A 90 7.12 -11.77 5.84
N GLY A 91 6.02 -12.42 6.19
CA GLY A 91 4.91 -12.62 5.28
C GLY A 91 4.31 -11.27 4.88
N VAL A 92 4.18 -11.01 3.59
CA VAL A 92 3.53 -9.82 3.03
C VAL A 92 2.37 -10.26 2.16
N ASP A 93 1.26 -9.54 2.29
CA ASP A 93 0.13 -9.66 1.41
C ASP A 93 -0.59 -8.31 1.31
N MET A 94 -1.28 -8.08 0.20
CA MET A 94 -2.03 -6.84 0.00
C MET A 94 -3.38 -7.09 -0.66
N GLU A 95 -4.36 -6.30 -0.20
CA GLU A 95 -5.67 -6.23 -0.84
C GLU A 95 -5.78 -4.90 -1.57
N TYR A 96 -6.52 -4.89 -2.68
CA TYR A 96 -6.65 -3.74 -3.55
C TYR A 96 -8.10 -3.26 -3.66
N THR A 97 -8.28 -2.00 -4.08
CA THR A 97 -9.60 -1.48 -4.46
C THR A 97 -10.12 -2.17 -5.74
N ASN A 98 -11.40 -1.98 -6.05
CA ASN A 98 -12.05 -2.59 -7.22
C ASN A 98 -11.30 -2.24 -8.52
N GLN A 99 -11.01 -3.24 -9.36
CA GLN A 99 -10.38 -3.04 -10.67
C GLN A 99 -11.28 -2.32 -11.67
N GLU A 100 -12.60 -2.46 -11.51
CA GLU A 100 -13.58 -1.82 -12.38
C GLU A 100 -13.67 -0.30 -12.15
N GLU A 101 -13.09 0.20 -11.05
CA GLU A 101 -13.05 1.60 -10.68
C GLU A 101 -11.60 2.11 -10.64
N PRO A 102 -10.98 2.38 -11.82
CA PRO A 102 -9.61 2.86 -11.87
C PRO A 102 -9.45 4.28 -11.28
N PRO A 103 -8.27 4.60 -10.70
CA PRO A 103 -7.11 3.73 -10.56
C PRO A 103 -7.28 2.70 -9.43
N GLN A 104 -6.88 1.45 -9.68
CA GLN A 104 -6.76 0.45 -8.62
C GLN A 104 -5.60 0.82 -7.68
N MET A 105 -5.88 0.84 -6.38
CA MET A 105 -4.96 1.24 -5.32
C MET A 105 -4.86 0.17 -4.23
N ALA A 106 -3.79 0.22 -3.44
CA ALA A 106 -3.66 -0.57 -2.23
C ALA A 106 -4.74 -0.19 -1.20
N ALA A 107 -5.53 -1.15 -0.73
CA ALA A 107 -6.59 -0.96 0.25
C ALA A 107 -6.18 -1.49 1.64
N VAL A 108 -5.45 -2.61 1.68
CA VAL A 108 -4.95 -3.22 2.92
C VAL A 108 -3.53 -3.70 2.71
N LEU A 109 -2.66 -3.46 3.69
CA LEU A 109 -1.34 -4.09 3.79
C LEU A 109 -1.32 -5.05 4.98
N GLN A 110 -0.86 -6.27 4.75
CA GLN A 110 -0.72 -7.27 5.77
C GLN A 110 0.76 -7.62 5.97
N LEU A 111 1.22 -7.65 7.22
CA LEU A 111 2.58 -8.05 7.59
C LEU A 111 2.52 -9.11 8.69
N CYS A 112 3.20 -10.23 8.50
CA CYS A 112 3.15 -11.37 9.40
C CYS A 112 4.54 -11.85 9.80
N VAL A 113 4.80 -12.00 11.10
CA VAL A 113 5.99 -12.68 11.63
C VAL A 113 5.58 -13.57 12.79
N LYS A 114 5.83 -14.87 12.66
CA LYS A 114 5.44 -15.89 13.66
C LYS A 114 3.95 -15.74 14.01
N GLU A 115 3.62 -15.49 15.27
CA GLU A 115 2.25 -15.40 15.76
C GLU A 115 1.63 -13.99 15.65
N LEU A 116 2.39 -12.97 15.20
CA LEU A 116 1.93 -11.58 15.15
C LEU A 116 1.62 -11.16 13.71
N ARG A 117 0.42 -10.62 13.50
CA ARG A 117 -0.03 -10.04 12.23
C ARG A 117 -0.44 -8.59 12.40
N LEU A 118 0.08 -7.73 11.55
CA LEU A 118 -0.46 -6.39 11.31
C LEU A 118 -1.37 -6.46 10.09
N VAL A 119 -2.57 -5.91 10.21
CA VAL A 119 -3.47 -5.62 9.09
C VAL A 119 -3.69 -4.10 9.08
N TYR A 120 -2.96 -3.42 8.20
CA TYR A 120 -3.05 -1.97 8.05
C TYR A 120 -4.09 -1.62 7.00
N HIS A 121 -5.19 -0.99 7.42
CA HIS A 121 -6.28 -0.61 6.53
C HIS A 121 -5.99 0.75 5.91
N ILE A 122 -5.30 0.72 4.76
CA ILE A 122 -4.84 1.88 4.01
C ILE A 122 -6.04 2.75 3.59
N ALA A 123 -7.10 2.15 3.06
CA ALA A 123 -8.29 2.88 2.58
C ALA A 123 -9.03 3.65 3.69
N ALA A 124 -8.90 3.24 4.95
CA ALA A 124 -9.47 3.95 6.10
C ALA A 124 -8.48 4.92 6.77
N ALA A 125 -7.20 4.85 6.40
CA ALA A 125 -6.12 5.64 6.96
C ALA A 125 -5.87 6.92 6.14
N THR A 126 -5.32 7.94 6.79
CA THR A 126 -4.95 9.20 6.09
C THR A 126 -3.49 9.28 5.69
N LYS A 127 -2.62 8.47 6.29
CA LYS A 127 -1.16 8.61 6.21
C LYS A 127 -0.47 7.27 6.26
N TRP A 128 0.70 7.16 5.65
CA TRP A 128 1.55 6.01 5.87
C TRP A 128 2.13 6.00 7.30
N PRO A 129 2.32 4.83 7.92
CA PRO A 129 3.11 4.70 9.14
C PRO A 129 4.52 5.25 8.88
N LYS A 130 5.07 6.02 9.83
CA LYS A 130 6.31 6.78 9.62
C LYS A 130 7.49 5.86 9.27
N ARG A 131 7.51 4.66 9.84
CA ARG A 131 8.61 3.69 9.68
C ARG A 131 8.41 2.76 8.48
N LEU A 132 7.25 2.79 7.81
CA LEU A 132 6.93 1.79 6.79
C LEU A 132 7.94 1.78 5.65
N LYS A 133 8.35 2.96 5.17
CA LYS A 133 9.34 3.08 4.10
C LYS A 133 10.66 2.40 4.46
N ASP A 134 11.23 2.74 5.61
CA ASP A 134 12.49 2.14 6.09
C ASP A 134 12.32 0.64 6.38
N PHE A 135 11.14 0.23 6.86
CA PHE A 135 10.82 -1.16 7.13
C PHE A 135 10.83 -2.01 5.85
N LEU A 136 10.23 -1.51 4.75
CA LEU A 136 10.19 -2.18 3.45
C LEU A 136 11.55 -2.21 2.74
N GLN A 137 12.46 -1.30 3.11
CA GLN A 137 13.81 -1.18 2.54
C GLN A 137 14.89 -1.94 3.31
N GLU A 138 14.56 -2.55 4.46
CA GLU A 138 15.51 -3.34 5.26
C GLU A 138 16.15 -4.46 4.42
N GLU A 139 17.45 -4.70 4.64
CA GLU A 139 18.28 -5.60 3.81
C GLU A 139 18.80 -6.80 4.58
N LYS A 140 18.96 -6.68 5.90
CA LYS A 140 19.81 -7.63 6.66
C LYS A 140 19.01 -8.46 7.65
N LEU A 141 18.00 -7.87 8.28
CA LEU A 141 17.34 -8.49 9.42
C LEU A 141 16.28 -9.51 9.02
N TYR A 142 15.65 -9.33 7.87
CA TYR A 142 14.57 -10.19 7.42
C TYR A 142 14.40 -10.11 5.92
N THR A 143 13.76 -11.12 5.33
CA THR A 143 13.37 -11.17 3.92
C THR A 143 11.85 -11.17 3.81
N PHE A 144 11.31 -10.37 2.89
CA PHE A 144 9.88 -10.36 2.62
C PHE A 144 9.46 -11.58 1.81
N VAL A 145 8.37 -12.23 2.18
CA VAL A 145 7.88 -13.43 1.52
C VAL A 145 6.41 -13.27 1.21
N GLY A 146 6.01 -13.51 -0.02
CA GLY A 146 4.62 -13.42 -0.45
C GLY A 146 4.35 -14.39 -1.60
N PHE A 147 3.08 -14.67 -1.87
CA PHE A 147 2.68 -15.49 -3.02
C PHE A 147 2.26 -14.57 -4.15
N SER A 148 2.88 -14.68 -5.34
CA SER A 148 2.64 -13.75 -6.45
C SER A 148 2.97 -12.29 -6.10
N ILE A 149 3.96 -12.07 -5.20
CA ILE A 149 4.31 -10.78 -4.60
C ILE A 149 4.69 -9.69 -5.63
N GLY A 150 4.97 -10.07 -6.88
CA GLY A 150 5.19 -9.12 -7.97
C GLY A 150 4.03 -8.14 -8.16
N GLY A 151 2.78 -8.60 -7.98
CA GLY A 151 1.59 -7.72 -8.01
C GLY A 151 1.58 -6.72 -6.87
N ASP A 152 1.88 -7.18 -5.65
CA ASP A 152 1.93 -6.33 -4.45
C ASP A 152 2.99 -5.23 -4.56
N LYS A 153 4.17 -5.59 -5.08
CA LYS A 153 5.25 -4.64 -5.34
C LYS A 153 4.79 -3.52 -6.27
N GLN A 154 4.14 -3.87 -7.38
CA GLN A 154 3.62 -2.89 -8.33
C GLN A 154 2.59 -1.94 -7.68
N MET A 155 1.75 -2.45 -6.77
CA MET A 155 0.74 -1.63 -6.08
C MET A 155 1.35 -0.73 -5.00
N LEU A 156 2.41 -1.19 -4.31
CA LEU A 156 3.19 -0.33 -3.40
C LEU A 156 3.89 0.79 -4.17
N GLU A 157 4.49 0.48 -5.31
CA GLU A 157 5.21 1.46 -6.15
C GLU A 157 4.29 2.60 -6.60
N LYS A 158 3.05 2.28 -7.01
CA LYS A 158 2.01 3.28 -7.30
C LYS A 158 1.70 4.20 -6.13
N SER A 159 1.97 3.74 -4.90
CA SER A 159 1.77 4.48 -3.67
C SER A 159 3.05 5.17 -3.14
N GLY A 160 4.14 5.15 -3.92
CA GLY A 160 5.43 5.73 -3.54
C GLY A 160 6.24 4.91 -2.53
N LEU A 161 5.90 3.63 -2.35
CA LEU A 161 6.58 2.68 -1.48
C LEU A 161 7.18 1.56 -2.32
N GLU A 162 8.25 0.94 -1.83
CA GLU A 162 8.91 -0.16 -2.54
C GLU A 162 9.42 -1.17 -1.52
N ILE A 163 9.17 -2.46 -1.76
CA ILE A 163 9.87 -3.55 -1.08
C ILE A 163 11.24 -3.67 -1.73
N ASN A 164 12.29 -3.71 -0.93
CA ASN A 164 13.67 -3.80 -1.40
C ASN A 164 13.79 -4.86 -2.52
N PRO A 165 14.23 -4.49 -3.73
CA PRO A 165 14.21 -5.38 -4.89
C PRO A 165 15.14 -6.58 -4.76
N ASN A 166 16.09 -6.55 -3.82
CA ASN A 166 17.04 -7.64 -3.59
C ASN A 166 16.66 -8.50 -2.36
N ASN A 167 15.57 -8.17 -1.67
CA ASN A 167 15.26 -8.79 -0.38
C ASN A 167 13.79 -9.25 -0.28
N PHE A 168 13.36 -10.03 -1.28
CA PHE A 168 12.07 -10.69 -1.27
C PHE A 168 12.13 -12.10 -1.89
N ILE A 169 11.16 -12.94 -1.53
CA ILE A 169 10.93 -14.27 -2.09
C ILE A 169 9.49 -14.33 -2.59
N ASP A 170 9.33 -14.69 -3.87
CA ASP A 170 8.03 -15.03 -4.45
C ASP A 170 7.80 -16.55 -4.32
N MET A 171 6.90 -16.94 -3.42
CA MET A 171 6.57 -18.35 -3.20
C MET A 171 5.90 -19.02 -4.40
N GLN A 172 5.38 -18.26 -5.37
CA GLN A 172 4.79 -18.83 -6.58
C GLN A 172 5.85 -19.36 -7.55
N ARG A 173 7.07 -18.80 -7.50
CA ARG A 173 8.14 -19.07 -8.47
C ARG A 173 9.25 -19.96 -7.94
N ASN A 174 9.12 -20.43 -6.70
CA ASN A 174 10.07 -21.29 -6.01
C ASN A 174 9.68 -22.77 -6.03
#